data_AF-A0A968FZF8-F1
#
_entry.id   AF-A0A968FZF8-F1
#
_cell.length_a   1.000
_cell.length_b   1.000
_cell.length_c   1.000
_cell.angle_alpha   90.00
_cell.angle_beta   90.00
_cell.angle_gamma   90.00
#
_symmetry.space_group_name_H-M   'P 1'
#
loop_
_entity.id
_entity.type
_entity.pdbx_description
1 polymer ?
#
loop_
_entity_poly.entity_id
_entity_poly.type
_entity_poly.pdbx_seq_one_letter_code
_entity_poly.pdbx_strand_id
1 'polypeptide(L)'
;KEDKKFAGSRLDEAYYYYKKAMHEGENYDVQLAKVKKIKKEIAKLEPIIKEREQALEKAESALLELKARQIKLEEELRELTFKRDQLERQMDFYKPFPFFWKIAEIKQTVIPGARHNNFSEITYKVDRCMTCHISYKDTYYQDFDHPLKTHPNLDILIKEHPPQKTGCTWCHLGQGPATWPVEDAHGSHHETDQTPELNEPILKGHFMESNCRNCHAQVVKL
;
A
#
# COMPACT_ATOMS: atom_id res chain seq x y z
N LYS A 1 27.18 -42.43 5.01
CA LYS A 1 27.66 -43.00 3.73
C LYS A 1 29.07 -43.55 3.84
N GLU A 2 29.98 -42.83 4.50
CA GLU A 2 31.37 -43.27 4.70
C GLU A 2 31.49 -44.54 5.56
N ASP A 3 30.76 -44.64 6.68
CA ASP A 3 30.79 -45.85 7.52
C ASP A 3 30.36 -47.13 6.78
N LYS A 4 29.39 -47.02 5.85
CA LYS A 4 28.98 -48.14 4.99
C LYS A 4 30.09 -48.51 3.99
N LYS A 5 30.82 -47.52 3.45
CA LYS A 5 31.99 -47.77 2.58
C LYS A 5 33.13 -48.46 3.36
N PHE A 6 33.45 -47.97 4.55
CA PHE A 6 34.47 -48.59 5.41
C PHE A 6 34.06 -50.00 5.86
N ALA A 7 32.80 -50.21 6.23
CA ALA A 7 32.28 -51.54 6.56
C ALA A 7 32.27 -52.48 5.34
N GLY A 8 32.00 -51.98 4.14
CA GLY A 8 32.12 -52.73 2.88
C GLY A 8 33.56 -53.17 2.61
N SER A 9 34.53 -52.27 2.75
CA SER A 9 35.96 -52.62 2.61
C SER A 9 36.41 -53.67 3.63
N ARG A 10 35.95 -53.58 4.89
CA ARG A 10 36.19 -54.60 5.92
C ARG A 10 35.50 -55.94 5.61
N LEU A 11 34.34 -55.89 4.95
CA LEU A 11 33.63 -57.10 4.51
C LEU A 11 34.42 -57.81 3.42
N ASP A 12 34.93 -57.07 2.43
CA ASP A 12 35.73 -57.62 1.33
C ASP A 12 37.02 -58.25 1.85
N GLU A 13 37.69 -57.58 2.80
CA GLU A 13 38.86 -58.12 3.50
C GLU A 13 38.52 -59.43 4.24
N ALA A 14 37.45 -59.43 5.06
CA ALA A 14 37.03 -60.62 5.79
C ALA A 14 36.61 -61.77 4.85
N TYR A 15 36.03 -61.44 3.69
CA TYR A 15 35.62 -62.41 2.68
C TYR A 15 36.82 -63.03 1.95
N TYR A 16 37.86 -62.25 1.70
CA TYR A 16 39.14 -62.72 1.16
C TYR A 16 39.79 -63.75 2.10
N TYR A 17 39.95 -63.43 3.38
CA TYR A 17 40.54 -64.35 4.36
C TYR A 17 39.68 -65.60 4.60
N TYR A 18 38.35 -65.48 4.57
CA TYR A 18 37.45 -66.63 4.63
C TYR A 18 37.67 -67.58 3.44
N LYS A 19 37.68 -67.07 2.21
CA LYS A 19 37.91 -67.89 1.01
C LYS A 19 39.29 -68.53 1.01
N LYS A 20 40.32 -67.79 1.44
CA LYS A 20 41.69 -68.30 1.55
C LYS A 20 41.76 -69.51 2.49
N ALA A 21 41.23 -69.39 3.72
CA ALA A 21 41.19 -70.49 4.68
C ALA A 21 40.40 -71.71 4.16
N MET A 22 39.33 -71.47 3.39
CA MET A 22 38.54 -72.52 2.75
C MET A 22 39.32 -73.30 1.68
N HIS A 23 40.19 -72.62 0.92
CA HIS A 23 41.03 -73.23 -0.11
C HIS A 23 42.26 -73.95 0.45
N GLU A 24 42.82 -73.45 1.56
CA GLU A 24 43.99 -74.02 2.24
C GLU A 24 43.63 -75.20 3.16
N GLY A 25 42.33 -75.50 3.34
CA GLY A 25 41.85 -76.62 4.17
C GLY A 25 41.92 -76.34 5.67
N GLU A 26 42.11 -75.08 6.07
CA GLU A 26 42.19 -74.63 7.46
C GLU A 26 40.79 -74.47 8.10
N ASN A 27 40.72 -74.43 9.43
CA ASN A 27 39.47 -74.13 10.13
C ASN A 27 39.01 -72.69 9.82
N TYR A 28 37.87 -72.57 9.13
CA TYR A 28 37.33 -71.31 8.61
C TYR A 28 36.18 -70.72 9.44
N ASP A 29 35.81 -71.33 10.57
CA ASP A 29 34.64 -70.93 11.38
C ASP A 29 34.75 -69.49 11.90
N VAL A 30 35.96 -69.09 12.29
CA VAL A 30 36.24 -67.74 12.80
C VAL A 30 36.08 -66.68 11.71
N GLN A 31 36.56 -66.96 10.50
CA GLN A 31 36.46 -66.03 9.37
C GLN A 31 35.01 -65.93 8.87
N LEU A 32 34.28 -67.06 8.85
CA LEU A 32 32.86 -67.07 8.52
C LEU A 32 32.01 -66.27 9.54
N ALA A 33 32.32 -66.40 10.83
CA ALA A 33 31.69 -65.60 11.89
C ALA A 33 31.98 -64.10 11.73
N LYS A 34 33.22 -63.74 11.35
CA LYS A 34 33.62 -62.35 11.09
C LYS A 34 32.87 -61.75 9.89
N VAL A 35 32.73 -62.50 8.79
CA VAL A 35 31.91 -62.10 7.63
C VAL A 35 30.44 -61.90 8.02
N LYS A 36 29.85 -62.84 8.78
CA LYS A 36 28.46 -62.73 9.25
C LYS A 36 28.24 -61.51 10.15
N LYS A 37 29.20 -61.21 11.04
CA LYS A 37 29.16 -60.05 11.93
C LYS A 37 29.17 -58.74 11.13
N ILE A 38 30.11 -58.58 10.20
CA ILE A 38 30.23 -57.36 9.38
C ILE A 38 29.02 -57.19 8.46
N LYS A 39 28.49 -58.27 7.86
CA LYS A 39 27.23 -58.21 7.11
C LYS A 39 26.06 -57.70 7.95
N LYS A 40 25.96 -58.13 9.21
CA LYS A 40 24.92 -57.67 10.14
C LYS A 40 25.10 -56.19 10.51
N GLU A 41 26.34 -55.71 10.61
CA GLU A 41 26.65 -54.30 10.83
C GLU A 41 26.27 -53.44 9.62
N ILE A 42 26.57 -53.87 8.40
CA ILE A 42 26.17 -53.18 7.16
C ILE A 42 24.65 -53.13 7.03
N ALA A 43 23.96 -54.24 7.30
CA ALA A 43 22.49 -54.31 7.23
C ALA A 43 21.80 -53.36 8.23
N LYS A 44 22.42 -53.06 9.36
CA LYS A 44 21.92 -52.07 10.32
C LYS A 44 22.08 -50.63 9.83
N LEU A 45 23.09 -50.36 9.01
CA LEU A 45 23.37 -49.01 8.47
C LEU A 45 22.47 -48.64 7.29
N GLU A 46 21.96 -49.63 6.55
CA GLU A 46 21.08 -49.41 5.39
C GLU A 46 19.78 -48.64 5.67
N PRO A 47 18.96 -48.99 6.66
CA PRO A 47 17.74 -48.24 6.95
C PRO A 47 18.05 -46.80 7.40
N ILE A 48 19.14 -46.61 8.18
CA ILE A 48 19.57 -45.29 8.67
C ILE A 48 19.99 -44.40 7.50
N ILE A 49 20.77 -44.92 6.55
CA ILE A 49 21.18 -44.15 5.38
C ILE A 49 19.96 -43.77 4.54
N LYS A 50 19.03 -44.72 4.31
CA LYS A 50 17.82 -44.46 3.54
C LYS A 50 16.93 -43.40 4.18
N GLU A 51 16.74 -43.44 5.50
CA GLU A 51 15.99 -42.44 6.25
C GLU A 51 16.64 -41.05 6.12
N ARG A 52 17.97 -40.97 6.27
CA ARG A 52 18.71 -39.71 6.16
C ARG A 52 18.70 -39.15 4.74
N GLU A 53 18.76 -40.00 3.71
CA GLU A 53 18.62 -39.59 2.31
C GLU A 53 17.23 -39.01 2.03
N GLN A 54 16.17 -39.65 2.52
CA GLN A 54 14.80 -39.13 2.40
C GLN A 54 14.61 -37.81 3.16
N ALA A 55 15.21 -37.67 4.34
CA ALA A 55 15.18 -36.43 5.10
C ALA A 55 15.93 -35.30 4.38
N LEU A 56 17.07 -35.62 3.77
CA LEU A 56 17.85 -34.67 2.96
C LEU A 56 17.05 -34.19 1.75
N GLU A 57 16.45 -35.11 0.99
CA GLU A 57 15.65 -34.77 -0.20
C GLU A 57 14.44 -33.89 0.15
N LYS A 58 13.77 -34.16 1.28
CA LYS A 58 12.69 -33.30 1.82
C LYS A 58 13.20 -31.91 2.22
N ALA A 59 14.37 -31.84 2.84
CA ALA A 59 14.96 -30.56 3.23
C ALA A 59 15.41 -29.74 2.01
N GLU A 60 15.99 -30.39 1.00
CA GLU A 60 16.45 -29.76 -0.25
C GLU A 60 15.26 -29.22 -1.07
N SER A 61 14.18 -30.00 -1.19
CA SER A 61 12.95 -29.54 -1.86
C SER A 61 12.30 -28.37 -1.12
N ALA A 62 12.19 -28.43 0.20
CA ALA A 62 11.69 -27.32 1.01
C ALA A 62 12.56 -26.06 0.89
N LEU A 63 13.90 -26.22 0.86
CA LEU A 63 14.83 -25.12 0.65
C LEU A 63 14.67 -24.49 -0.73
N LEU A 64 14.45 -25.31 -1.77
CA LEU A 64 14.22 -24.82 -3.12
C LEU A 64 12.94 -23.97 -3.20
N GLU A 65 11.84 -24.44 -2.59
CA GLU A 65 10.59 -23.68 -2.53
C GLU A 65 10.75 -22.34 -1.80
N LEU A 66 11.46 -22.33 -0.67
CA LEU A 66 11.74 -21.10 0.08
C LEU A 66 12.59 -20.13 -0.74
N LYS A 67 13.63 -20.61 -1.43
CA LYS A 67 14.44 -19.77 -2.33
C LYS A 67 13.62 -19.20 -3.48
N ALA A 68 12.74 -19.99 -4.08
CA ALA A 68 11.85 -19.51 -5.13
C ALA A 68 10.90 -18.41 -4.61
N ARG A 69 10.35 -18.57 -3.39
CA ARG A 69 9.54 -17.52 -2.74
C ARG A 69 10.36 -16.27 -2.42
N GLN A 70 11.60 -16.43 -1.94
CA GLN A 70 12.50 -15.33 -1.65
C GLN A 70 12.75 -14.49 -2.91
N ILE A 71 13.09 -15.13 -4.04
CA ILE A 71 13.33 -14.45 -5.32
C ILE A 71 12.08 -13.65 -5.73
N LYS A 72 10.89 -14.26 -5.64
CA LYS A 72 9.64 -13.59 -5.97
C LYS A 72 9.39 -12.35 -5.09
N LEU A 73 9.61 -12.47 -3.78
CA LEU A 73 9.46 -11.35 -2.85
C LEU A 73 10.49 -10.24 -3.09
N GLU A 74 11.72 -10.60 -3.46
CA GLU A 74 12.75 -9.62 -3.83
C GLU A 74 12.39 -8.86 -5.10
N GLU A 75 11.78 -9.52 -6.09
CA GLU A 75 11.25 -8.89 -7.30
C GLU A 75 10.09 -7.93 -6.96
N GLU A 76 9.11 -8.38 -6.17
CA GLU A 76 7.99 -7.54 -5.73
C GLU A 76 8.47 -6.31 -4.93
N LEU A 77 9.45 -6.50 -4.03
CA LEU A 77 10.05 -5.42 -3.26
C LEU A 77 10.77 -4.41 -4.17
N ARG A 78 11.50 -4.90 -5.18
CA ARG A 78 12.17 -4.02 -6.16
C ARG A 78 11.15 -3.20 -6.95
N GLU A 79 10.05 -3.80 -7.39
CA GLU A 79 8.98 -3.07 -8.10
C GLU A 79 8.33 -2.00 -7.22
N LEU A 80 8.01 -2.33 -5.97
CA LEU A 80 7.42 -1.38 -5.03
C LEU A 80 8.38 -0.22 -4.72
N THR A 81 9.66 -0.52 -4.53
CA THR A 81 10.71 0.49 -4.30
C THR A 81 10.85 1.42 -5.51
N PHE A 82 10.85 0.86 -6.72
CA PHE A 82 10.89 1.67 -7.95
C PHE A 82 9.67 2.60 -8.06
N LYS A 83 8.46 2.08 -7.79
CA LYS A 83 7.22 2.89 -7.80
C LYS A 83 7.27 3.99 -6.75
N ARG A 84 7.73 3.69 -5.53
CA ARG A 84 7.95 4.68 -4.47
C ARG A 84 8.86 5.81 -4.96
N ASP A 85 10.03 5.49 -5.49
CA ASP A 85 11.01 6.50 -5.94
C ASP A 85 10.47 7.34 -7.11
N GLN A 86 9.67 6.73 -7.99
CA GLN A 86 8.99 7.46 -9.06
C GLN A 86 7.98 8.46 -8.51
N LEU A 87 7.15 8.05 -7.55
CA LEU A 87 6.16 8.92 -6.90
C LEU A 87 6.82 10.03 -6.08
N GLU A 88 7.91 9.72 -5.37
CA GLU A 88 8.68 10.69 -4.60
C GLU A 88 9.23 11.80 -5.50
N ARG A 89 9.82 11.44 -6.65
CA ARG A 89 10.27 12.43 -7.66
C ARG A 89 9.12 13.28 -8.22
N GLN A 90 7.94 12.69 -8.41
CA GLN A 90 6.76 13.45 -8.82
C GLN A 90 6.31 14.41 -7.72
N MET A 91 6.36 14.00 -6.46
CA MET A 91 6.04 14.87 -5.32
C MET A 91 7.05 16.02 -5.18
N ASP A 92 8.35 15.75 -5.37
CA ASP A 92 9.40 16.76 -5.33
C ASP A 92 9.19 17.87 -6.37
N PHE A 93 8.69 17.53 -7.56
CA PHE A 93 8.32 18.53 -8.58
C PHE A 93 7.25 19.52 -8.08
N TYR A 94 6.29 19.05 -7.28
CA TYR A 94 5.26 19.89 -6.67
C TYR A 94 5.72 20.59 -5.37
N LYS A 95 6.94 20.29 -4.91
CA LYS A 95 7.60 20.91 -3.76
C LYS A 95 8.80 21.79 -4.19
N PRO A 96 8.64 22.75 -5.12
CA PRO A 96 9.79 23.49 -5.66
C PRO A 96 10.48 24.39 -4.61
N PHE A 97 9.82 24.72 -3.49
CA PHE A 97 10.42 25.45 -2.37
C PHE A 97 9.89 24.95 -1.02
N PRO A 98 10.70 24.99 0.07
CA PRO A 98 10.31 24.50 1.40
C PRO A 98 9.09 25.23 2.03
N PHE A 99 8.65 26.35 1.45
CA PHE A 99 7.55 27.17 1.97
C PHE A 99 6.32 27.25 1.05
N PHE A 100 6.40 26.75 -0.20
CA PHE A 100 5.31 26.85 -1.17
C PHE A 100 5.13 25.54 -1.92
N TRP A 101 4.03 24.86 -1.64
CA TRP A 101 3.57 23.73 -2.44
C TRP A 101 2.94 24.28 -3.71
N LYS A 102 3.46 23.87 -4.87
CA LYS A 102 2.84 24.24 -6.14
C LYS A 102 1.54 23.46 -6.27
N ILE A 103 0.43 24.16 -6.41
CA ILE A 103 -0.86 23.56 -6.74
C ILE A 103 -0.68 22.70 -7.99
N ALA A 104 -0.96 21.39 -7.87
CA ALA A 104 -0.76 20.46 -8.96
C ALA A 104 -1.75 20.70 -10.11
N GLU A 105 -3.01 20.96 -9.76
CA GLU A 105 -4.09 21.22 -10.71
C GLU A 105 -5.13 22.14 -10.08
N ILE A 106 -5.56 23.16 -10.80
CA ILE A 106 -6.69 24.01 -10.38
C ILE A 106 -7.99 23.32 -10.77
N LYS A 107 -8.76 22.87 -9.77
CA LYS A 107 -10.10 22.29 -9.97
C LYS A 107 -11.11 23.43 -9.95
N GLN A 108 -11.68 23.77 -11.11
CA GLN A 108 -12.61 24.88 -11.26
C GLN A 108 -14.03 24.40 -11.56
N THR A 109 -14.99 24.90 -10.80
CA THR A 109 -16.43 24.82 -11.10
C THR A 109 -16.95 26.21 -11.46
N VAL A 110 -17.79 26.26 -12.50
CA VAL A 110 -18.48 27.49 -12.91
C VAL A 110 -19.95 27.33 -12.55
N ILE A 111 -20.44 28.17 -11.66
CA ILE A 111 -21.81 28.16 -11.13
C ILE A 111 -22.63 29.19 -11.92
N PRO A 112 -23.55 28.75 -12.81
CA PRO A 112 -24.43 29.65 -13.54
C PRO A 112 -25.52 30.23 -12.63
N GLY A 113 -25.97 31.46 -12.89
CA GLY A 113 -27.08 32.04 -12.13
C GLY A 113 -26.69 32.57 -10.75
N ALA A 114 -25.40 32.56 -10.42
CA ALA A 114 -24.93 32.80 -9.05
C ALA A 114 -24.77 34.26 -8.67
N ARG A 115 -24.70 35.15 -9.67
CA ARG A 115 -24.42 36.57 -9.47
C ARG A 115 -25.24 37.40 -10.44
N HIS A 116 -25.53 38.63 -10.05
CA HIS A 116 -26.05 39.65 -10.95
C HIS A 116 -25.03 40.78 -11.03
N ASN A 117 -24.72 41.24 -12.24
CA ASN A 117 -23.89 42.45 -12.36
C ASN A 117 -24.71 43.72 -12.03
N ASN A 118 -24.07 44.88 -12.09
CA ASN A 118 -24.73 46.18 -11.87
C ASN A 118 -25.87 46.48 -12.86
N PHE A 119 -26.00 45.69 -13.94
CA PHE A 119 -27.06 45.78 -14.94
C PHE A 119 -28.15 44.72 -14.75
N SER A 120 -28.15 43.99 -13.62
CA SER A 120 -29.07 42.89 -13.33
C SER A 120 -28.99 41.72 -14.32
N GLU A 121 -27.87 41.57 -15.02
CA GLU A 121 -27.62 40.43 -15.89
C GLU A 121 -27.04 39.27 -15.08
N ILE A 122 -27.50 38.05 -15.40
CA ILE A 122 -26.98 36.83 -14.79
C ILE A 122 -25.51 36.66 -15.18
N THR A 123 -24.66 36.54 -14.17
CA THR A 123 -23.25 36.25 -14.31
C THR A 123 -22.87 34.94 -13.62
N TYR A 124 -21.69 34.44 -13.96
CA TYR A 124 -21.18 33.17 -13.45
C TYR A 124 -20.29 33.41 -12.22
N LYS A 125 -20.42 32.56 -11.21
CA LYS A 125 -19.46 32.49 -10.09
C LYS A 125 -18.48 31.35 -10.34
N VAL A 126 -17.19 31.62 -10.12
CA VAL A 126 -16.14 30.61 -10.26
C VAL A 126 -15.75 30.13 -8.88
N ASP A 127 -15.64 28.82 -8.73
CA ASP A 127 -15.27 28.15 -7.49
C ASP A 127 -14.06 27.24 -7.73
N ARG A 128 -13.02 27.40 -6.92
CA ARG A 128 -11.79 26.61 -6.98
C ARG A 128 -11.47 25.91 -5.66
N CYS A 129 -12.41 25.82 -4.71
CA CYS A 129 -12.16 25.29 -3.37
C CYS A 129 -11.67 23.83 -3.41
N MET A 130 -12.15 23.03 -4.36
CA MET A 130 -11.71 21.63 -4.57
C MET A 130 -10.23 21.49 -4.98
N THR A 131 -9.55 22.60 -5.28
CA THR A 131 -8.11 22.63 -5.58
C THR A 131 -7.27 22.26 -4.35
N CYS A 132 -7.66 22.76 -3.17
CA CYS A 132 -7.01 22.43 -1.91
C CYS A 132 -7.79 21.38 -1.12
N HIS A 133 -9.12 21.45 -1.14
CA HIS A 133 -10.01 20.52 -0.44
C HIS A 133 -10.31 19.26 -1.26
N ILE A 134 -9.27 18.59 -1.75
CA ILE A 134 -9.39 17.48 -2.72
C ILE A 134 -10.14 16.27 -2.17
N SER A 135 -10.08 16.06 -0.86
CA SER A 135 -10.53 14.85 -0.17
C SER A 135 -11.97 14.96 0.37
N TYR A 136 -12.70 16.02 0.02
CA TYR A 136 -14.04 16.31 0.57
C TYR A 136 -15.04 15.15 0.49
N LYS A 137 -14.89 14.21 -0.46
CA LYS A 137 -15.78 13.07 -0.66
C LYS A 137 -15.22 11.72 -0.16
N ASP A 138 -13.96 11.68 0.25
CA ASP A 138 -13.26 10.43 0.55
C ASP A 138 -13.33 10.14 2.05
N THR A 139 -13.97 9.03 2.44
CA THR A 139 -14.17 8.67 3.85
C THR A 139 -12.87 8.33 4.58
N TYR A 140 -11.78 8.05 3.88
CA TYR A 140 -10.48 7.81 4.51
C TYR A 140 -9.98 9.02 5.32
N TYR A 141 -10.35 10.23 4.91
CA TYR A 141 -9.85 11.48 5.50
C TYR A 141 -10.77 12.08 6.59
N GLN A 142 -11.68 11.28 7.17
CA GLN A 142 -12.65 11.80 8.15
C GLN A 142 -11.99 12.39 9.40
N ASP A 143 -10.93 11.73 9.87
CA ASP A 143 -10.18 12.12 11.08
C ASP A 143 -8.97 13.02 10.78
N PHE A 144 -8.85 13.53 9.55
CA PHE A 144 -7.75 14.42 9.16
C PHE A 144 -8.12 15.89 9.38
N ASP A 145 -7.10 16.74 9.46
CA ASP A 145 -7.27 18.18 9.50
C ASP A 145 -7.53 18.78 8.11
N HIS A 146 -8.10 19.99 8.09
CA HIS A 146 -8.21 20.75 6.85
C HIS A 146 -6.81 21.04 6.28
N PRO A 147 -6.63 21.03 4.94
CA PRO A 147 -7.68 20.98 3.92
C PRO A 147 -8.12 19.58 3.48
N LEU A 148 -7.47 18.51 3.95
CA LEU A 148 -7.76 17.13 3.53
C LEU A 148 -8.98 16.52 4.23
N LYS A 149 -9.49 17.13 5.30
CA LYS A 149 -10.67 16.64 6.00
C LYS A 149 -11.87 16.37 5.07
N THR A 150 -12.49 15.21 5.22
CA THR A 150 -13.73 14.83 4.52
C THR A 150 -14.90 15.72 4.94
N HIS A 151 -15.82 15.98 4.01
CA HIS A 151 -17.05 16.70 4.31
C HIS A 151 -17.99 15.85 5.19
N PRO A 152 -18.62 16.43 6.23
CA PRO A 152 -19.62 15.73 7.03
C PRO A 152 -20.88 15.41 6.19
N ASN A 153 -21.67 14.40 6.60
CA ASN A 153 -22.97 14.09 5.97
C ASN A 153 -22.92 13.96 4.44
N LEU A 154 -21.97 13.17 3.92
CA LEU A 154 -21.71 12.99 2.48
C LEU A 154 -22.97 12.72 1.66
N ASP A 155 -23.87 11.87 2.16
CA ASP A 155 -25.10 11.51 1.45
C ASP A 155 -26.07 12.67 1.27
N ILE A 156 -26.12 13.61 2.21
CA ILE A 156 -27.08 14.72 2.16
C ILE A 156 -26.44 15.95 1.50
N LEU A 157 -25.19 16.25 1.85
CA LEU A 157 -24.57 17.51 1.47
C LEU A 157 -23.72 17.38 0.21
N ILE A 158 -23.03 16.27 -0.02
CA ILE A 158 -22.16 16.11 -1.19
C ILE A 158 -22.85 15.39 -2.34
N LYS A 159 -23.63 14.34 -2.04
CA LYS A 159 -24.29 13.54 -3.06
C LYS A 159 -25.47 14.29 -3.70
N GLU A 160 -26.29 14.98 -2.90
CA GLU A 160 -27.41 15.79 -3.42
C GLU A 160 -26.94 17.17 -3.94
N HIS A 161 -25.83 17.70 -3.41
CA HIS A 161 -25.23 18.98 -3.88
C HIS A 161 -23.79 18.78 -4.34
N PRO A 162 -23.55 18.09 -5.47
CA PRO A 162 -22.20 17.80 -5.93
C PRO A 162 -21.44 19.11 -6.22
N PRO A 163 -20.31 19.38 -5.52
CA PRO A 163 -19.59 20.64 -5.66
C PRO A 163 -19.11 20.94 -7.07
N GLN A 164 -18.99 19.92 -7.94
CA GLN A 164 -18.69 20.13 -9.36
C GLN A 164 -19.76 20.93 -10.12
N LYS A 165 -20.99 20.97 -9.60
CA LYS A 165 -22.12 21.69 -10.19
C LYS A 165 -22.54 22.88 -9.34
N THR A 166 -22.75 22.67 -8.04
CA THR A 166 -23.24 23.69 -7.11
C THR A 166 -22.14 24.61 -6.60
N GLY A 167 -20.88 24.16 -6.58
CA GLY A 167 -19.76 24.84 -5.93
C GLY A 167 -19.84 24.80 -4.40
N CYS A 168 -18.69 24.99 -3.76
CA CYS A 168 -18.56 25.07 -2.30
C CYS A 168 -19.00 26.45 -1.78
N THR A 169 -18.69 27.50 -2.54
CA THR A 169 -18.94 28.91 -2.22
C THR A 169 -20.42 29.28 -2.20
N TRP A 170 -21.32 28.40 -2.64
CA TRP A 170 -22.76 28.59 -2.50
C TRP A 170 -23.21 28.45 -1.04
N CYS A 171 -22.69 27.44 -0.36
CA CYS A 171 -22.99 27.17 1.05
C CYS A 171 -22.06 27.95 1.96
N HIS A 172 -20.77 27.95 1.64
CA HIS A 172 -19.72 28.45 2.53
C HIS A 172 -19.29 29.89 2.28
N LEU A 173 -19.70 30.54 1.18
CA LEU A 173 -19.10 31.80 0.71
C LEU A 173 -17.58 31.68 0.51
N GLY A 174 -16.81 32.75 0.70
CA GLY A 174 -15.41 32.83 0.32
C GLY A 174 -15.19 33.35 -1.11
N GLN A 175 -13.93 33.56 -1.46
CA GLN A 175 -13.51 34.03 -2.77
C GLN A 175 -13.16 32.84 -3.67
N GLY A 176 -14.18 32.27 -4.31
CA GLY A 176 -14.04 31.06 -5.15
C GLY A 176 -12.96 31.10 -6.24
N PRO A 177 -12.69 32.22 -6.94
CA PRO A 177 -11.60 32.31 -7.91
C PRO A 177 -10.19 32.33 -7.29
N ALA A 178 -10.05 32.72 -6.03
CA ALA A 178 -8.75 32.81 -5.38
C ALA A 178 -8.31 31.43 -4.86
N THR A 179 -7.03 31.13 -5.03
CA THR A 179 -6.40 29.89 -4.54
C THR A 179 -5.16 30.16 -3.69
N TRP A 180 -4.76 31.43 -3.59
CA TRP A 180 -3.61 31.90 -2.84
C TRP A 180 -3.65 33.43 -2.68
N PRO A 181 -3.24 33.98 -1.52
CA PRO A 181 -3.04 33.31 -0.23
C PRO A 181 -4.30 32.61 0.29
N VAL A 182 -4.16 31.78 1.32
CA VAL A 182 -5.30 31.04 1.90
C VAL A 182 -6.34 32.02 2.45
N GLU A 183 -5.89 33.13 2.99
CA GLU A 183 -6.68 34.22 3.53
C GLU A 183 -7.56 34.86 2.46
N ASP A 184 -7.02 35.08 1.26
CA ASP A 184 -7.77 35.63 0.13
C ASP A 184 -8.84 34.64 -0.33
N ALA A 185 -8.47 33.37 -0.51
CA ALA A 185 -9.42 32.31 -0.89
C ALA A 185 -10.57 32.17 0.13
N HIS A 186 -10.26 32.35 1.41
CA HIS A 186 -11.25 32.29 2.50
C HIS A 186 -11.97 33.62 2.77
N GLY A 187 -11.64 34.69 2.03
CA GLY A 187 -12.25 36.02 2.19
C GLY A 187 -11.91 36.71 3.50
N SER A 188 -10.81 36.35 4.17
CA SER A 188 -10.41 36.88 5.47
C SER A 188 -9.39 38.02 5.40
N HIS A 189 -8.92 38.40 4.21
CA HIS A 189 -7.85 39.40 4.05
C HIS A 189 -8.33 40.87 4.12
N HIS A 190 -9.63 41.12 3.97
CA HIS A 190 -10.16 42.47 3.79
C HIS A 190 -11.11 42.88 4.93
N GLU A 191 -10.56 43.24 6.10
CA GLU A 191 -11.37 43.79 7.20
C GLU A 191 -12.08 45.11 6.79
N THR A 192 -11.52 45.85 5.83
CA THR A 192 -12.03 47.15 5.37
C THR A 192 -12.75 47.13 4.02
N ASP A 193 -12.65 46.04 3.26
CA ASP A 193 -13.34 45.87 1.98
C ASP A 193 -14.26 44.65 2.05
N GLN A 194 -15.50 44.91 2.45
CA GLN A 194 -16.59 43.94 2.51
C GLN A 194 -17.45 43.97 1.24
N THR A 195 -16.84 44.23 0.07
CA THR A 195 -17.56 44.22 -1.20
C THR A 195 -18.29 42.87 -1.34
N PRO A 196 -19.64 42.87 -1.37
CA PRO A 196 -20.42 41.64 -1.48
C PRO A 196 -19.97 40.82 -2.67
N GLU A 197 -20.03 39.50 -2.53
CA GLU A 197 -19.63 38.51 -3.54
C GLU A 197 -18.14 38.48 -3.93
N LEU A 198 -17.35 39.49 -3.56
CA LEU A 198 -15.91 39.55 -3.81
C LEU A 198 -15.14 39.16 -2.54
N ASN A 199 -15.42 39.83 -1.42
CA ASN A 199 -14.67 39.66 -0.18
C ASN A 199 -15.58 39.22 0.97
N GLU A 200 -16.27 38.10 0.74
CA GLU A 200 -17.13 37.47 1.74
C GLU A 200 -16.35 36.42 2.53
N PRO A 201 -16.32 36.50 3.87
CA PRO A 201 -15.65 35.49 4.67
C PRO A 201 -16.36 34.14 4.56
N ILE A 202 -15.60 33.06 4.68
CA ILE A 202 -16.19 31.73 4.78
C ILE A 202 -17.10 31.63 6.01
N LEU A 203 -18.36 31.25 5.78
CA LEU A 203 -19.32 30.96 6.83
C LEU A 203 -18.99 29.63 7.53
N LYS A 204 -19.14 29.63 8.85
CA LYS A 204 -18.86 28.49 9.73
C LYS A 204 -20.07 28.18 10.61
N GLY A 205 -20.22 26.91 10.97
CA GLY A 205 -21.30 26.45 11.87
C GLY A 205 -22.67 26.85 11.35
N HIS A 206 -23.55 27.31 12.24
CA HIS A 206 -24.93 27.66 11.91
C HIS A 206 -25.08 28.76 10.84
N PHE A 207 -24.06 29.61 10.64
CA PHE A 207 -24.15 30.65 9.61
C PHE A 207 -24.18 30.05 8.19
N MET A 208 -23.50 28.92 7.94
CA MET A 208 -23.49 28.30 6.61
C MET A 208 -24.88 27.75 6.23
N GLU A 209 -25.69 27.37 7.24
CA GLU A 209 -27.04 26.83 7.04
C GLU A 209 -28.02 27.90 6.54
N SER A 210 -27.74 29.19 6.77
CA SER A 210 -28.56 30.30 6.27
C SER A 210 -28.70 30.28 4.74
N ASN A 211 -27.65 29.84 4.03
CA ASN A 211 -27.63 29.78 2.57
C ASN A 211 -28.48 28.65 1.98
N CYS A 212 -28.85 27.63 2.77
CA CYS A 212 -29.77 26.58 2.31
C CYS A 212 -31.10 27.18 1.86
N ARG A 213 -31.55 28.28 2.49
CA ARG A 213 -32.78 28.98 2.14
C ARG A 213 -32.76 29.55 0.72
N ASN A 214 -31.61 29.87 0.16
CA ASN A 214 -31.50 30.46 -1.19
C ASN A 214 -32.16 29.57 -2.26
N CYS A 215 -32.22 28.25 -2.03
CA CYS A 215 -32.94 27.31 -2.90
C CYS A 215 -34.11 26.59 -2.19
N HIS A 216 -34.03 26.39 -0.87
CA HIS A 216 -35.03 25.65 -0.11
C HIS A 216 -36.07 26.52 0.62
N ALA A 217 -36.14 27.84 0.33
CA ALA A 217 -37.06 28.76 0.99
C ALA A 217 -38.53 28.30 1.03
N GLN A 218 -38.97 27.54 0.03
CA GLN A 218 -40.36 27.09 -0.09
C GLN A 218 -40.67 25.84 0.75
N VAL A 219 -39.65 25.11 1.21
CA VAL A 219 -39.81 23.85 1.96
C VAL A 219 -39.32 23.94 3.40
N VAL A 220 -38.56 24.99 3.74
CA VAL A 220 -38.18 25.30 5.12
C VAL A 220 -39.30 26.13 5.76
N LYS A 221 -40.15 25.50 6.56
CA LYS A 221 -41.05 26.22 7.48
C LYS A 221 -40.23 26.65 8.70
N LEU A 222 -40.07 27.95 8.89
CA LEU A 222 -39.56 28.54 10.13
C LEU A 222 -40.63 28.47 11.22
#